data_AF-A0A9W4R2T8-F1
#
_entry.id   AF-A0A9W4R2T8-F1
#
_cell.length_a   1.000
_cell.length_b   1.000
_cell.length_c   1.000
_cell.angle_alpha   90.00
_cell.angle_beta   90.00
_cell.angle_gamma   90.00
#
_symmetry.space_group_name_H-M   'P 1'
#
loop_
_entity.id
_entity.type
_entity.pdbx_description
1 polymer ?
#
loop_
_entity_poly.entity_id
_entity_poly.type
_entity_poly.pdbx_seq_one_letter_code
_entity_poly.pdbx_strand_id
1 'polypeptide(L)'
;MNNKTYKYEKYMKNLPYIKDLQLYKAVGMTLYLIIDKNRTLKFALSSASTNHNFKPKKRIEDLVRIALPDDFFEKRQRANAPKEKREEAAQTHRVYSEFESLANRHLSDIMNRES
;
A
#
# COMPACT_ATOMS: atom_id res chain seq x y z
N MET A 1 13.36 -30.28 -7.91
CA MET A 1 13.28 -28.80 -8.03
C MET A 1 12.41 -28.29 -6.89
N ASN A 2 12.98 -27.54 -5.95
CA ASN A 2 12.22 -27.00 -4.82
C ASN A 2 11.30 -25.89 -5.36
N ASN A 3 10.01 -26.18 -5.49
CA ASN A 3 8.99 -25.21 -5.88
C ASN A 3 8.76 -24.20 -4.74
N LYS A 4 9.73 -23.29 -4.54
CA LYS A 4 9.50 -22.12 -3.70
C LYS A 4 8.60 -21.17 -4.48
N THR A 5 7.30 -21.26 -4.23
CA THR A 5 6.33 -20.30 -4.74
C THR A 5 6.56 -18.96 -4.04
N TYR A 6 7.01 -17.97 -4.80
CA TYR A 6 7.23 -16.64 -4.25
C TYR A 6 5.91 -15.87 -4.17
N LYS A 7 5.72 -15.06 -3.12
CA LYS A 7 4.45 -14.36 -2.90
C LYS A 7 4.19 -13.31 -3.97
N TYR A 8 5.25 -12.68 -4.50
CA TYR A 8 5.11 -11.66 -5.55
C TYR A 8 4.54 -12.19 -6.87
N GLU A 9 4.68 -13.48 -7.17
CA GLU A 9 4.20 -14.09 -8.43
C GLU A 9 2.68 -13.97 -8.58
N LYS A 10 1.94 -13.94 -7.45
CA LYS A 10 0.50 -13.69 -7.45
C LYS A 10 0.16 -12.33 -8.06
N TYR A 11 0.95 -11.30 -7.74
CA TYR A 11 0.69 -9.92 -8.16
C TYR A 11 1.17 -9.65 -9.58
N MET A 12 2.17 -10.41 -10.07
CA MET A 12 2.60 -10.36 -11.47
C MET A 12 1.47 -10.70 -12.45
N LYS A 13 0.49 -11.50 -12.03
CA LYS A 13 -0.68 -11.87 -12.86
C LYS A 13 -1.66 -10.72 -13.09
N ASN A 14 -1.62 -9.68 -12.25
CA ASN A 14 -2.49 -8.52 -12.35
C ASN A 14 -1.97 -7.49 -13.37
N LEU A 15 -0.75 -7.68 -13.89
CA LEU A 15 -0.13 -6.75 -14.80
C LEU A 15 -0.71 -6.89 -16.22
N PRO A 16 -0.84 -5.77 -16.96
CA PRO A 16 -1.05 -5.85 -18.39
C PRO A 16 0.16 -6.50 -19.06
N TYR A 17 -0.01 -6.99 -20.29
CA TYR A 17 1.09 -7.55 -21.05
C TYR A 17 2.23 -6.54 -21.23
N ILE A 18 3.44 -6.92 -20.77
CA ILE A 18 4.65 -6.10 -20.89
C ILE A 18 5.53 -6.70 -21.98
N LYS A 19 5.62 -6.01 -23.12
CA LYS A 19 6.48 -6.43 -24.24
C LYS A 19 7.98 -6.33 -23.92
N ASP A 20 8.36 -5.33 -23.13
CA ASP A 20 9.76 -5.09 -22.75
C ASP A 20 10.20 -6.05 -21.64
N LEU A 21 11.12 -6.96 -21.99
CA LEU A 21 11.63 -7.97 -21.07
C LEU A 21 12.39 -7.37 -19.88
N GLN A 22 13.11 -6.27 -20.05
CA GLN A 22 13.83 -5.62 -18.95
C GLN A 22 12.85 -4.94 -18.01
N LEU A 23 11.81 -4.29 -18.55
CA LEU A 23 10.73 -3.74 -17.74
C LEU A 23 10.01 -4.83 -16.95
N TYR A 24 9.66 -5.95 -17.60
CA TYR A 24 9.02 -7.09 -16.94
C TYR A 24 9.87 -7.63 -15.78
N LYS A 25 11.17 -7.84 -16.00
CA LYS A 25 12.10 -8.30 -14.96
C LYS A 25 12.25 -7.27 -13.84
N ALA A 26 12.33 -5.97 -14.16
CA ALA A 26 12.45 -4.90 -13.18
C ALA A 26 11.20 -4.79 -12.29
N VAL A 27 10.00 -4.95 -12.86
CA VAL A 27 8.75 -4.98 -12.08
C VAL A 27 8.73 -6.20 -11.16
N GLY A 28 9.07 -7.39 -11.68
CA GLY A 28 9.16 -8.61 -10.88
C GLY A 28 10.15 -8.50 -9.72
N MET A 29 11.35 -7.96 -9.97
CA MET A 29 12.34 -7.70 -8.93
C MET A 29 11.82 -6.70 -7.89
N THR A 30 11.12 -5.65 -8.32
CA THR A 30 10.56 -4.65 -7.40
C THR A 30 9.51 -5.27 -6.49
N LEU A 31 8.59 -6.07 -7.04
CA LEU A 31 7.56 -6.75 -6.26
C LEU A 31 8.16 -7.78 -5.28
N TYR A 32 9.16 -8.56 -5.71
CA TYR A 32 9.90 -9.47 -4.84
C TYR A 32 10.54 -8.74 -3.64
N LEU A 33 11.21 -7.62 -3.90
CA LEU A 33 11.86 -6.85 -2.83
C LEU A 33 10.84 -6.26 -1.83
N ILE A 34 9.68 -5.83 -2.33
CA ILE A 34 8.61 -5.23 -1.51
C ILE A 34 7.88 -6.29 -0.68
N ILE A 35 7.45 -7.39 -1.30
CA ILE A 35 6.54 -8.38 -0.70
C ILE A 35 7.32 -9.44 0.08
N ASP A 36 8.30 -10.06 -0.57
CA ASP A 36 9.01 -11.21 0.01
C ASP A 36 10.18 -10.76 0.90
N LYS A 37 10.79 -9.59 0.64
CA LYS A 37 11.92 -9.05 1.42
C LYS A 37 11.59 -7.85 2.30
N ASN A 38 10.33 -7.41 2.30
CA ASN A 38 9.86 -6.26 3.08
C ASN A 38 10.77 -5.01 2.95
N ARG A 39 11.31 -4.73 1.75
CA ARG A 39 12.11 -3.53 1.45
C ARG A 39 11.23 -2.35 1.05
N THR A 40 11.71 -1.13 1.28
CA THR A 40 10.98 0.10 0.92
C THR A 40 10.83 0.22 -0.60
N LEU A 41 9.77 0.89 -1.06
CA LEU A 41 9.51 1.13 -2.49
C LEU A 41 10.70 1.85 -3.17
N LYS A 42 11.22 2.90 -2.53
CA LYS A 42 12.37 3.68 -3.03
C LYS A 42 13.62 2.81 -3.24
N PHE A 43 13.90 1.91 -2.28
CA PHE A 43 15.02 0.97 -2.38
C PHE A 43 14.78 -0.01 -3.53
N ALA A 44 13.61 -0.64 -3.56
CA ALA A 44 13.27 -1.65 -4.56
C ALA A 44 13.33 -1.09 -6.00
N LEU A 45 12.75 0.09 -6.25
CA LEU A 45 12.80 0.77 -7.54
C LEU A 45 14.24 1.12 -7.95
N SER A 46 15.08 1.53 -6.99
CA SER A 46 16.48 1.86 -7.29
C SER A 46 17.29 0.62 -7.63
N SER A 47 17.13 -0.47 -6.86
CA SER A 47 17.79 -1.75 -7.15
C SER A 47 17.34 -2.34 -8.48
N ALA A 48 16.04 -2.37 -8.76
CA ALA A 48 15.52 -2.93 -10.00
C ALA A 48 15.94 -2.13 -11.24
N SER A 49 15.91 -0.79 -11.15
CA SER A 49 16.35 0.10 -12.23
C SER A 49 17.83 -0.08 -12.55
N THR A 50 18.69 -0.22 -11.54
CA THR A 50 20.13 -0.47 -11.74
C THR A 50 20.39 -1.86 -12.30
N ASN A 51 19.77 -2.90 -11.74
CA ASN A 51 20.07 -4.29 -12.12
C ASN A 51 19.54 -4.68 -13.50
N HIS A 52 18.45 -4.06 -13.94
CA HIS A 52 17.86 -4.33 -15.25
C HIS A 52 18.13 -3.23 -16.27
N ASN A 53 19.00 -2.27 -15.92
CA ASN A 53 19.35 -1.11 -16.74
C ASN A 53 18.12 -0.39 -17.34
N PHE A 54 17.04 -0.28 -16.55
CA PHE A 54 15.79 0.29 -17.01
C PHE A 54 15.57 1.69 -16.44
N LYS A 55 15.38 2.67 -17.32
CA LYS A 55 14.97 4.04 -16.99
C LYS A 55 13.85 4.45 -17.96
N PRO A 56 12.81 5.17 -17.51
CA PRO A 56 12.65 5.82 -16.20
C PRO A 56 12.07 4.91 -15.10
N LYS A 57 12.46 5.18 -13.84
CA LYS A 57 11.95 4.45 -12.64
C LYS A 57 10.43 4.55 -12.49
N LYS A 58 9.85 5.67 -12.91
CA LYS A 58 8.40 5.95 -12.82
C LYS A 58 7.56 4.86 -13.48
N ARG A 59 7.99 4.35 -14.65
CA ARG A 59 7.24 3.31 -15.37
C ARG A 59 7.22 1.97 -14.64
N ILE A 60 8.29 1.65 -13.89
CA ILE A 60 8.31 0.48 -12.99
C ILE A 60 7.34 0.71 -11.83
N GLU A 61 7.36 1.90 -11.24
CA GLU A 61 6.49 2.27 -10.12
C GLU A 61 5.01 2.18 -10.51
N ASP A 62 4.62 2.74 -11.66
CA ASP A 62 3.23 2.73 -12.14
C ASP A 62 2.72 1.29 -12.27
N LEU A 63 3.51 0.39 -12.86
CA LEU A 63 3.16 -1.03 -12.99
C LEU A 63 3.10 -1.74 -11.63
N VAL A 64 4.03 -1.44 -10.72
CA VAL A 64 4.01 -2.00 -9.37
C VAL A 64 2.77 -1.56 -8.60
N ARG A 65 2.33 -0.30 -8.77
CA ARG A 65 1.09 0.21 -8.17
C ARG A 65 -0.15 -0.47 -8.76
N ILE A 66 -0.17 -0.73 -10.06
CA ILE A 66 -1.25 -1.50 -10.71
C ILE A 66 -1.31 -2.94 -10.18
N ALA A 67 -0.14 -3.56 -9.95
CA ALA A 67 -0.08 -4.96 -9.51
C ALA A 67 -0.57 -5.16 -8.06
N LEU A 68 -0.39 -4.15 -7.21
CA LEU A 68 -0.69 -4.21 -5.78
C LEU A 68 -2.09 -3.65 -5.47
N PRO A 69 -2.75 -4.11 -4.39
CA PRO A 69 -3.98 -3.49 -3.91
C PRO A 69 -3.75 -2.02 -3.52
N ASP A 70 -4.75 -1.17 -3.74
CA ASP A 70 -4.67 0.27 -3.44
C ASP A 70 -4.27 0.56 -1.99
N ASP A 71 -4.79 -0.24 -1.06
CA ASP A 71 -4.54 -0.10 0.39
C ASP A 71 -3.22 -0.71 0.88
N PHE A 72 -2.45 -1.35 -0.01
CA PHE A 72 -1.25 -2.10 0.37
C PHE A 72 -0.21 -1.20 1.04
N PHE A 73 0.08 -0.05 0.42
CA PHE A 73 1.08 0.88 0.94
C PHE A 73 0.61 1.57 2.22
N GLU A 74 -0.69 1.86 2.35
CA GLU A 74 -1.26 2.44 3.56
C GLU A 74 -1.19 1.48 4.74
N LYS A 75 -1.63 0.23 4.54
CA LYS A 75 -1.53 -0.84 5.55
C LYS A 75 -0.08 -1.02 6.00
N ARG A 76 0.85 -1.03 5.05
CA ARG A 76 2.27 -1.17 5.33
C ARG A 76 2.83 0.03 6.08
N GLN A 77 2.41 1.25 5.75
CA GLN A 77 2.82 2.46 6.45
C GLN A 77 2.32 2.42 7.90
N ARG A 78 1.05 2.07 8.14
CA ARG A 78 0.48 1.89 9.48
C ARG A 78 1.24 0.83 10.27
N ALA A 79 1.56 -0.30 9.64
CA ALA A 79 2.30 -1.40 10.25
C ALA A 79 3.79 -1.09 10.53
N ASN A 80 4.35 -0.02 9.97
CA ASN A 80 5.73 0.42 10.20
C ASN A 80 5.83 1.68 11.07
N ALA A 81 4.71 2.36 11.38
CA ALA A 81 4.73 3.57 12.20
C ALA A 81 5.25 3.29 13.63
N PRO A 82 5.96 4.22 14.29
CA PRO A 82 6.34 4.08 15.70
C PRO A 82 5.10 3.85 16.57
N LYS A 83 5.24 3.05 17.64
CA LYS A 83 4.11 2.63 18.50
C LYS A 83 3.35 3.84 19.06
N GLU A 84 4.08 4.84 19.54
CA GLU A 84 3.54 6.12 20.06
C GLU A 84 2.61 6.82 19.05
N LYS A 85 3.02 6.91 17.78
CA LYS A 85 2.22 7.54 16.72
C LYS A 85 0.99 6.71 16.32
N ARG A 86 1.03 5.38 16.50
CA ARG A 86 -0.16 4.53 16.28
C ARG A 86 -1.20 4.73 17.37
N GLU A 87 -0.75 4.84 18.61
CA GLU A 87 -1.62 5.05 19.78
C GLU A 87 -2.27 6.43 19.74
N GLU A 88 -1.51 7.48 19.38
CA GLU A 88 -2.04 8.84 19.19
C GLU A 88 -3.12 8.92 18.10
N ALA A 89 -2.87 8.29 16.94
CA ALA A 89 -3.86 8.23 15.85
C ALA A 89 -5.13 7.45 16.26
N ALA A 90 -4.98 6.36 17.01
CA ALA A 90 -6.11 5.58 17.51
C ALA A 90 -6.93 6.36 18.55
N GLN A 91 -6.28 7.10 19.46
CA GLN A 91 -6.96 7.98 20.41
C GLN A 91 -7.72 9.10 19.69
N THR A 92 -7.08 9.76 18.73
CA THR A 92 -7.70 10.82 17.93
C THR A 92 -8.95 10.33 17.22
N HIS A 93 -8.90 9.16 16.59
CA HIS A 93 -10.05 8.58 15.90
C HIS A 93 -11.20 8.22 16.84
N ARG A 94 -10.91 7.77 18.08
CA ARG A 94 -11.94 7.52 19.09
C ARG A 94 -12.65 8.81 19.47
N VAL A 95 -11.89 9.86 19.80
CA VAL A 95 -12.40 11.18 20.17
C VAL A 95 -13.30 11.74 19.06
N TYR A 96 -12.86 11.68 17.79
CA TYR A 96 -13.70 12.12 16.67
C TYR A 96 -15.01 11.33 16.57
N SER A 97 -14.99 10.01 16.73
CA SER A 97 -16.23 9.21 16.70
C SER A 97 -17.17 9.52 17.86
N GLU A 98 -16.61 9.84 19.04
CA GLU A 98 -17.39 10.27 20.20
C GLU A 98 -18.07 11.62 19.93
N PHE A 99 -17.35 12.57 19.35
CA PHE A 99 -17.91 13.86 18.92
C PHE A 99 -18.99 13.70 17.85
N GLU A 100 -18.79 12.87 16.82
CA GLU A 100 -19.84 12.56 15.84
C GLU A 100 -21.08 11.95 16.50
N SER A 101 -20.88 11.00 17.44
CA SER A 101 -22.00 10.37 18.15
C SER A 101 -22.78 11.36 19.01
N LEU A 102 -22.09 12.34 19.61
CA LEU A 102 -22.71 13.38 20.42
C LEU A 102 -23.47 14.38 19.53
N ALA A 103 -22.88 14.80 18.41
CA ALA A 103 -23.53 15.67 17.44
C ALA A 103 -24.80 15.04 16.87
N ASN A 104 -24.74 13.75 16.50
CA ASN A 104 -25.90 13.02 15.98
C ASN A 104 -27.02 12.90 17.03
N ARG A 105 -26.69 12.66 18.31
CA ARG A 105 -27.67 12.68 19.40
C ARG A 105 -28.29 14.06 19.59
N HIS A 106 -27.48 15.11 19.54
CA HIS A 106 -27.97 16.47 19.69
C HIS A 106 -28.95 16.85 18.57
N LEU A 107 -28.65 16.49 17.32
CA LEU A 107 -29.56 16.68 16.18
C LEU A 107 -30.87 15.89 16.35
N SER A 108 -30.81 14.64 16.80
CA SER A 108 -32.04 13.86 17.03
C SER A 108 -32.91 14.45 18.14
N ASP A 109 -32.32 15.01 19.20
CA ASP A 109 -33.06 15.63 20.30
C ASP A 109 -33.73 16.94 19.88
N ILE A 110 -33.11 17.70 18.97
CA ILE A 110 -33.72 18.91 18.39
C ILE A 110 -34.92 18.51 17.51
N MET A 111 -34.73 17.55 16.60
CA MET A 111 -35.79 17.12 15.67
C MET A 111 -37.02 16.53 16.39
N ASN A 112 -36.81 15.83 17.51
CA ASN A 112 -37.90 15.25 18.31
C ASN A 112 -38.65 16.27 19.20
N ARG A 113 -38.12 17.49 19.39
CA ARG A 113 -38.80 18.55 20.16
C ARG A 113 -39.69 19.45 19.32
N GLU A 114 -39.55 19.43 18.00
CA GLU A 114 -40.36 20.21 17.05
C GLU A 114 -41.52 19.41 16.42
N SER A 115 -41.78 18.18 16.90
CA SER A 115 -42.92 17.32 16.53
C SER A 115 -43.94 17.24 17.66
#